data_AF-A0A1F5ADB6-F1
#
_entry.id   AF-A0A1F5ADB6-F1
#
_cell.length_a   1.000
_cell.length_b   1.000
_cell.length_c   1.000
_cell.angle_alpha   90.00
_cell.angle_beta   90.00
_cell.angle_gamma   90.00
#
_symmetry.space_group_name_H-M   'P 1'
#
loop_
_entity.id
_entity.type
_entity.pdbx_description
1 polymer ?
#
loop_
_entity_poly.entity_id
_entity_poly.type
_entity_poly.pdbx_seq_one_letter_code
_entity_poly.pdbx_strand_id
1 'polypeptide(L)'
;MDFHYYYLVQDIIGVLLAFLALKMLILFGLKIYRHGLSIKYSLCLIGNIMLLWAGINFMISPWGVRTWTISFMLSLIGLLFGRFAYNYSITK
;
A
#
# COMPACT_ATOMS: atom_id res chain seq x y z
N MET A 1 15.28 -14.54 23.48
CA MET A 1 15.16 -13.98 22.12
C MET A 1 14.25 -12.78 22.23
N ASP A 2 14.88 -11.63 22.45
CA ASP A 2 14.29 -10.47 23.09
C ASP A 2 13.19 -9.82 22.23
N PHE A 3 12.07 -9.49 22.87
CA PHE A 3 10.87 -8.91 22.25
C PHE A 3 11.15 -7.65 21.39
N HIS A 4 12.31 -7.01 21.56
CA HIS A 4 12.75 -5.85 20.79
C HIS A 4 12.92 -6.11 19.29
N TYR A 5 13.32 -7.33 18.89
CA TYR A 5 13.51 -7.63 17.47
C TYR A 5 12.20 -7.57 16.67
N TYR A 6 11.06 -7.85 17.31
CA TYR A 6 9.75 -7.81 16.65
C TYR A 6 9.33 -6.39 16.26
N TYR A 7 9.63 -5.40 17.10
CA TYR A 7 9.40 -3.99 16.80
C TYR A 7 10.30 -3.52 15.67
N LEU A 8 11.58 -3.88 15.72
CA LEU A 8 12.54 -3.54 14.68
C LEU A 8 12.12 -4.11 13.31
N VAL A 9 11.71 -5.37 13.27
CA VAL A 9 11.22 -6.02 12.04
C VAL A 9 9.94 -5.35 11.53
N GLN A 10 9.01 -5.03 12.44
CA GLN A 10 7.77 -4.33 12.09
C GLN A 10 8.07 -2.96 11.47
N ASP A 11 8.97 -2.18 12.06
CA ASP A 11 9.35 -0.85 11.57
C ASP A 11 10.03 -0.95 10.20
N ILE A 12 10.96 -1.89 10.02
CA ILE A 12 11.63 -2.11 8.72
C ILE A 12 10.59 -2.44 7.64
N ILE A 13 9.64 -3.34 7.93
CA ILE A 13 8.57 -3.69 7.00
C ILE A 13 7.68 -2.46 6.73
N GLY A 14 7.33 -1.70 7.77
CA GLY A 14 6.56 -0.47 7.65
C GLY A 14 7.21 0.56 6.75
N VAL A 15 8.51 0.83 6.94
CA VAL A 15 9.31 1.76 6.11
C VAL A 15 9.31 1.29 4.66
N LEU A 16 9.64 0.02 4.42
CA LEU A 16 9.74 -0.52 3.06
C LEU A 16 8.40 -0.45 2.33
N LEU A 17 7.32 -0.83 3.01
CA LEU A 17 5.97 -0.81 2.45
C LEU A 17 5.51 0.61 2.15
N ALA A 18 5.69 1.53 3.10
CA ALA A 18 5.32 2.94 2.92
C ALA A 18 6.13 3.60 1.79
N PHE A 19 7.43 3.35 1.73
CA PHE A 19 8.30 3.90 0.69
C PHE A 19 7.92 3.40 -0.71
N LEU A 20 7.63 2.11 -0.85
CA LEU A 20 7.24 1.52 -2.13
C LEU A 20 5.86 2.06 -2.58
N ALA A 21 4.90 2.13 -1.65
CA ALA A 21 3.59 2.71 -1.91
C ALA A 21 3.68 4.19 -2.32
N LEU A 22 4.52 4.99 -1.64
CA LEU A 22 4.73 6.40 -1.96
C LEU A 22 5.32 6.59 -3.37
N LYS A 23 6.34 5.80 -3.74
CA LYS A 23 6.90 5.82 -5.10
C LYS A 23 5.83 5.51 -6.15
N MET A 24 4.99 4.51 -5.89
CA MET A 24 3.93 4.13 -6.81
C MET A 24 2.83 5.20 -6.90
N LEU A 25 2.48 5.86 -5.80
CA LEU A 25 1.55 7.00 -5.81
C LEU A 25 2.06 8.14 -6.68
N ILE A 26 3.34 8.49 -6.56
CA ILE A 26 3.96 9.53 -7.41
C ILE A 26 3.87 9.12 -8.89
N LEU A 27 4.21 7.88 -9.22
CA LEU A 27 4.15 7.38 -10.60
C LEU A 27 2.73 7.40 -11.18
N PHE A 28 1.71 6.97 -10.41
CA PHE A 28 0.33 7.00 -10.89
C PHE A 28 -0.23 8.42 -10.95
N GLY A 29 0.13 9.29 -10.01
CA GLY A 29 -0.19 10.72 -10.07
C GLY A 29 0.37 11.37 -11.34
N LEU A 30 1.63 11.11 -11.67
CA LEU A 30 2.25 11.57 -12.92
C LEU A 30 1.56 11.00 -14.17
N LYS A 31 1.13 9.73 -14.15
CA LYS A 31 0.36 9.15 -15.26
C LYS A 31 -1.00 9.81 -15.44
N ILE A 32 -1.71 10.12 -14.36
CA ILE A 32 -3.00 10.85 -14.42
C ILE A 32 -2.78 12.26 -14.96
N TYR A 33 -1.72 12.95 -14.52
CA TYR A 33 -1.39 14.28 -15.03
C TYR A 33 -1.11 14.28 -16.53
N ARG A 34 -0.38 13.27 -17.04
CA ARG A 34 0.01 13.19 -18.46
C ARG A 34 -1.07 12.65 -19.39
N HIS A 35 -1.85 11.66 -18.95
CA HIS A 35 -2.80 10.94 -19.80
C HIS A 35 -4.27 11.23 -19.45
N GLY A 36 -4.51 12.15 -18.51
CA GLY A 36 -5.84 12.43 -17.99
C GLY A 36 -6.33 11.38 -16.98
N LEU A 37 -7.49 11.67 -16.40
CA LEU A 37 -8.09 10.83 -15.37
C LEU A 37 -8.64 9.55 -16.01
N SER A 38 -8.01 8.41 -15.67
CA SER A 38 -8.44 7.09 -16.15
C SER A 38 -8.77 6.21 -14.96
N ILE A 39 -9.87 5.47 -15.06
CA ILE A 39 -10.37 4.56 -14.00
C ILE A 39 -9.26 3.60 -13.54
N LYS A 40 -8.45 3.07 -14.46
CA LYS A 40 -7.32 2.18 -14.11
C LYS A 40 -6.27 2.87 -13.24
N TYR A 41 -5.91 4.11 -13.56
CA TYR A 41 -4.90 4.85 -12.79
C TYR A 41 -5.46 5.28 -11.44
N SER A 42 -6.73 5.67 -11.38
CA SER A 42 -7.41 6.00 -10.13
C SER A 42 -7.53 4.79 -9.18
N LEU A 43 -7.92 3.62 -9.70
CA LEU A 43 -7.98 2.36 -8.92
C LEU A 43 -6.61 1.98 -8.37
N CYS A 44 -5.56 2.05 -9.20
CA CYS A 44 -4.19 1.85 -8.75
C CYS A 44 -3.79 2.84 -7.66
N LEU A 45 -4.16 4.12 -7.80
CA LEU A 45 -3.82 5.16 -6.83
C LEU A 45 -4.49 4.89 -5.48
N ILE A 46 -5.79 4.54 -5.46
CA ILE A 46 -6.52 4.16 -4.24
C ILE A 46 -5.86 2.94 -3.58
N GLY A 47 -5.53 1.90 -4.35
CA GLY A 47 -4.87 0.71 -3.81
C GLY A 47 -3.50 1.02 -3.17
N ASN A 48 -2.72 1.92 -3.78
CA ASN A 48 -1.44 2.33 -3.21
C ASN A 48 -1.59 3.27 -2.00
N ILE A 49 -2.67 4.05 -1.89
CA ILE A 49 -2.98 4.80 -0.65
C ILE A 49 -3.21 3.81 0.51
N MET A 50 -3.95 2.73 0.26
CA MET A 50 -4.19 1.69 1.29
C MET A 50 -2.90 1.00 1.73
N LEU A 51 -2.00 0.70 0.79
CA LEU A 51 -0.67 0.15 1.10
C LEU A 51 0.20 1.15 1.89
N LEU A 52 0.13 2.44 1.56
CA LEU A 52 0.82 3.48 2.31
C LEU A 52 0.31 3.53 3.76
N TRP A 53 -1.02 3.51 3.95
CA TRP A 53 -1.63 3.46 5.27
C TRP A 53 -1.26 2.20 6.05
N ALA A 54 -1.14 1.04 5.40
CA ALA A 54 -0.66 -0.18 6.04
C ALA A 54 0.78 -0.03 6.54
N GLY A 55 1.66 0.58 5.74
CA GLY A 55 3.04 0.87 6.12
C GLY A 55 3.14 1.84 7.29
N ILE A 56 2.38 2.95 7.23
CA ILE A 56 2.30 3.93 8.32
C ILE A 56 1.75 3.28 9.61
N ASN A 57 0.73 2.43 9.50
CA ASN A 57 0.16 1.75 10.65
C ASN A 57 1.17 0.81 11.32
N PHE A 58 2.05 0.16 10.55
CA PHE A 58 3.14 -0.62 11.13
C PHE A 58 4.16 0.23 11.90
N MET A 59 4.43 1.47 11.47
CA MET A 59 5.42 2.34 12.12
C MET A 59 4.89 3.02 13.39
N ILE A 60 3.61 3.38 13.40
CA ILE A 60 3.02 4.18 14.49
C ILE A 60 2.44 3.29 15.59
N SER A 61 1.82 2.18 15.20
CA SER A 61 1.11 1.33 16.17
C SER A 61 2.07 0.38 16.90
N PRO A 62 1.86 0.14 18.20
CA PRO A 62 2.67 -0.83 18.93
C PRO A 62 2.59 -2.21 18.29
N TRP A 63 3.66 -2.99 18.46
CA TRP A 63 3.69 -4.38 18.02
C TRP A 63 2.54 -5.15 18.65
N GLY A 64 1.82 -5.88 17.82
CA GLY A 64 0.69 -6.69 18.25
C GLY A 64 -0.08 -7.27 17.08
N VAL A 65 -0.71 -8.42 17.32
CA VAL A 65 -1.48 -9.15 16.32
C VAL A 65 -2.55 -8.26 15.67
N ARG A 66 -3.19 -7.38 16.46
CA ARG A 66 -4.20 -6.45 15.93
C ARG A 66 -3.63 -5.50 14.87
N THR A 67 -2.47 -4.91 15.12
CA THR A 67 -1.79 -4.01 14.17
C THR A 67 -1.47 -4.75 12.88
N TRP A 68 -0.92 -5.97 13.01
CA TRP A 68 -0.61 -6.84 11.88
C TRP A 68 -1.84 -7.23 11.06
N THR A 69 -2.92 -7.63 11.72
CA THR A 69 -4.17 -7.99 11.03
C THR A 69 -4.74 -6.80 10.26
N ILE A 70 -4.76 -5.60 10.85
CA ILE A 70 -5.26 -4.40 10.18
C ILE A 70 -4.39 -4.05 8.96
N SER A 71 -3.07 -4.01 9.14
CA SER A 71 -2.14 -3.71 8.04
C SER A 71 -2.18 -4.76 6.93
N PHE A 72 -2.36 -6.04 7.29
CA PHE A 72 -2.50 -7.14 6.34
C PHE A 72 -3.79 -7.02 5.53
N MET A 73 -4.93 -6.70 6.19
CA MET A 73 -6.20 -6.47 5.51
C MET A 73 -6.12 -5.26 4.57
N LEU A 74 -5.54 -4.15 5.02
CA LEU A 74 -5.30 -2.98 4.16
C LEU A 74 -4.45 -3.33 2.93
N SER A 75 -3.39 -4.13 3.14
CA SER A 75 -2.51 -4.57 2.05
C SER A 75 -3.25 -5.47 1.05
N LEU A 76 -4.07 -6.41 1.53
CA LEU A 76 -4.89 -7.26 0.67
C LEU A 76 -5.88 -6.45 -0.16
N ILE A 77 -6.60 -5.51 0.47
CA ILE A 77 -7.55 -4.66 -0.24
C ILE A 77 -6.82 -3.83 -1.30
N GLY A 78 -5.66 -3.25 -0.96
CA GLY A 78 -4.83 -2.50 -1.90
C GLY A 78 -4.40 -3.32 -3.12
N LEU A 79 -3.99 -4.58 -2.90
CA LEU A 79 -3.65 -5.52 -3.97
C LEU A 79 -4.85 -5.89 -4.84
N LEU A 80 -6.03 -6.07 -4.25
CA LEU A 80 -7.26 -6.34 -4.99
C LEU A 80 -7.61 -5.17 -5.92
N PHE A 81 -7.50 -3.93 -5.45
CA PHE A 81 -7.70 -2.74 -6.29
C PHE A 81 -6.73 -2.71 -7.48
N GLY A 82 -5.45 -3.02 -7.25
CA GLY A 82 -4.46 -3.13 -8.33
C GLY A 82 -4.82 -4.22 -9.34
N ARG A 83 -5.31 -5.37 -8.88
CA ARG A 83 -5.76 -6.45 -9.76
C ARG A 83 -6.99 -6.08 -10.58
N PHE A 84 -7.97 -5.40 -9.97
CA PHE A 84 -9.12 -4.88 -10.70
C PHE A 84 -8.72 -3.85 -11.75
N ALA A 85 -7.77 -2.96 -11.43
CA ALA A 85 -7.24 -1.99 -12.38
C ALA A 85 -6.57 -2.66 -13.59
N TYR A 86 -5.81 -3.73 -13.36
CA TYR A 86 -5.18 -4.52 -14.42
C TYR A 86 -6.23 -5.19 -15.32
N ASN A 87 -7.21 -5.88 -14.73
CA ASN A 87 -8.28 -6.53 -15.48
C ASN A 87 -9.07 -5.53 -16.34
N TYR A 88 -9.34 -4.33 -15.81
CA TYR A 88 -10.00 -3.25 -16.54
C TYR A 88 -9.18 -2.73 -17.73
N SER A 89 -7.86 -2.89 -17.69
CA SER A 89 -6.98 -2.52 -18.81
C SER A 89 -6.90 -3.57 -19.92
N ILE A 90 -7.35 -4.81 -19.68
CA ILE A 90 -7.37 -5.89 -20.69
C ILE A 90 -8.69 -5.92 -21.44
N THR A 91 -9.78 -5.49 -20.79
CA THR A 91 -11.14 -5.54 -21.34
C THR A 91 -11.50 -4.34 -22.24
N LYS A 92 -10.60 -3.37 -22.40
CA LYS A 92 -10.76 -2.18 -23.26
C LYS A 92 -9.52 -1.97 -24.12
#